data_AF-A0A453J1U3-F1
#
_entry.id   AF-A0A453J1U3-F1
#
_cell.length_a   1.000
_cell.length_b   1.000
_cell.length_c   1.000
_cell.angle_alpha   90.00
_cell.angle_beta   90.00
_cell.angle_gamma   90.00
#
_symmetry.space_group_name_H-M   'P 1'
#
loop_
_entity.id
_entity.type
_entity.pdbx_description
1 polymer ?
#
loop_
_entity_poly.entity_id
_entity_poly.type
_entity_poly.pdbx_seq_one_letter_code
_entity_poly.pdbx_strand_id
1 'polypeptide(L)'
;IADVVVHRLLAAALDIAKLPPVFQDGPQLTGIADNLNYRHRNAQMASRASVELHTLIYFRTRPVDTEARIVKIKANGFIVFVPKFGIEGPIYLTAKGDKGADWVVDEVHQKVTKPGTNISYAVLQSVMIHMEVVEPQPHRPKLQLTLI
;
A
#
# COMPACT_ATOMS: atom_id res chain seq x y z
N ILE A 1 -5.34 2.63 24.45
CA ILE A 1 -6.55 2.52 25.32
C ILE A 1 -6.86 1.05 25.62
N ALA A 2 -6.78 0.14 24.64
CA ALA A 2 -6.85 -1.31 24.91
C ALA A 2 -5.87 -1.74 26.02
N ASP A 3 -4.62 -1.29 25.95
CA ASP A 3 -3.62 -1.61 27.00
C ASP A 3 -4.03 -1.10 28.38
N VAL A 4 -4.69 0.05 28.47
CA VAL A 4 -5.17 0.60 29.76
C VAL A 4 -6.24 -0.31 30.36
N VAL A 5 -7.12 -0.90 29.54
CA VAL A 5 -8.10 -1.89 29.98
C VAL A 5 -7.39 -3.13 30.50
N VAL A 6 -6.41 -3.66 29.75
CA VAL A 6 -5.62 -4.83 30.15
C VAL A 6 -4.88 -4.59 31.46
N HIS A 7 -4.22 -3.44 31.64
CA HIS A 7 -3.53 -3.10 32.89
C HIS A 7 -4.49 -3.01 34.08
N ARG A 8 -5.70 -2.48 33.89
CA ARG A 8 -6.71 -2.41 34.96
C ARG A 8 -7.27 -3.79 35.32
N LEU A 9 -7.47 -4.65 34.33
CA LEU A 9 -7.90 -6.03 34.56
C LEU A 9 -6.81 -6.84 35.29
N LEU A 10 -5.54 -6.67 34.90
CA LEU A 10 -4.42 -7.33 35.56
C LEU A 10 -4.22 -6.85 37.00
N ALA A 11 -4.32 -5.54 37.24
CA ALA A 11 -4.24 -4.98 38.59
C ALA A 11 -5.37 -5.51 39.51
N ALA A 12 -6.56 -5.75 38.97
CA ALA A 12 -7.65 -6.38 39.69
C ALA A 12 -7.43 -7.88 39.93
N ALA A 13 -6.85 -8.60 38.96
CA ALA A 13 -6.52 -10.02 39.11
C ALA A 13 -5.43 -10.28 40.16
N LEU A 14 -4.56 -9.30 40.41
CA LEU A 14 -3.50 -9.36 41.42
C LEU A 14 -3.91 -8.73 42.77
N ASP A 15 -5.18 -8.35 42.94
CA ASP A 15 -5.70 -7.65 44.13
C ASP A 15 -4.98 -6.33 44.47
N ILE A 16 -4.30 -5.72 43.48
CA ILE A 16 -3.61 -4.43 43.63
C ILE A 16 -4.63 -3.28 43.64
N ALA A 17 -5.72 -3.41 42.86
CA ALA A 17 -6.77 -2.41 42.77
C ALA A 17 -8.14 -3.05 42.53
N LYS A 18 -9.23 -2.39 42.96
CA LYS A 18 -10.59 -2.90 42.72
C LYS A 18 -10.96 -2.82 41.24
N LEU A 19 -11.66 -3.85 40.75
CA LEU A 19 -12.20 -3.89 39.39
C LEU A 19 -13.25 -2.78 39.19
N PRO A 20 -13.08 -1.88 38.20
CA PRO A 20 -14.12 -0.92 37.84
C PRO A 20 -15.44 -1.61 37.42
N PRO A 21 -16.62 -1.10 37.84
CA PRO A 21 -17.92 -1.71 37.51
C PRO A 21 -18.18 -1.84 35.99
N VAL A 22 -17.63 -0.92 35.21
CA VAL A 22 -17.71 -0.91 33.73
C VAL A 22 -17.12 -2.17 33.10
N PHE A 23 -16.19 -2.84 33.78
CA PHE A 23 -15.57 -4.08 33.30
C PHE A 23 -16.24 -5.35 33.82
N GLN A 24 -17.29 -5.22 34.63
CA GLN A 24 -18.11 -6.35 35.08
C GLN A 24 -19.29 -6.62 34.14
N ASP A 25 -19.67 -5.62 33.33
CA ASP A 25 -20.77 -5.69 32.37
C ASP A 25 -20.26 -6.07 30.97
N GLY A 26 -20.56 -7.31 30.54
CA GLY A 26 -20.13 -7.86 29.25
C GLY A 26 -20.58 -7.04 28.04
N PRO A 27 -21.87 -6.70 27.91
CA PRO A 27 -22.37 -5.78 26.88
C PRO A 27 -21.61 -4.44 26.78
N GLN A 28 -21.29 -3.80 27.91
CA GLN A 28 -20.53 -2.55 27.90
C GLN A 28 -19.09 -2.75 27.41
N LEU A 29 -18.43 -3.83 27.84
CA LEU A 29 -17.10 -4.19 27.36
C LEU A 29 -17.05 -4.41 25.85
N THR A 30 -18.06 -5.09 25.30
CA THR A 30 -18.20 -5.28 23.85
C THR A 30 -18.32 -3.94 23.13
N GLY A 31 -19.18 -3.03 23.62
CA GLY A 31 -19.32 -1.69 23.04
C GLY A 31 -18.02 -0.86 23.09
N ILE A 32 -17.25 -0.99 24.15
CA ILE A 32 -15.92 -0.36 24.25
C ILE A 32 -14.96 -0.98 23.23
N ALA A 33 -14.92 -2.31 23.11
CA ALA A 33 -14.05 -3.01 22.16
C ALA A 33 -14.37 -2.62 20.71
N ASP A 34 -15.65 -2.55 20.34
CA ASP A 34 -16.09 -2.14 19.00
C ASP A 34 -15.67 -0.70 18.69
N ASN A 35 -15.82 0.21 19.66
CA ASN A 35 -15.35 1.59 19.49
C ASN A 35 -13.83 1.66 19.29
N LEU A 36 -13.07 0.88 20.06
CA LEU A 36 -11.61 0.81 19.93
C LEU A 36 -11.19 0.27 18.56
N ASN A 37 -11.85 -0.80 18.08
CA ASN A 37 -11.60 -1.38 16.77
C ASN A 37 -11.89 -0.38 15.65
N TYR A 38 -13.03 0.30 15.73
CA TYR A 38 -13.41 1.35 14.78
C TYR A 38 -12.37 2.47 14.73
N ARG A 39 -11.96 3.01 15.89
CA ARG A 39 -10.98 4.08 15.97
C ARG A 39 -9.58 3.64 15.52
N HIS A 40 -9.18 2.42 15.85
CA HIS A 40 -7.90 1.86 15.43
C HIS A 40 -7.81 1.77 13.91
N ARG A 41 -8.86 1.23 13.26
CA ARG A 41 -8.94 1.16 11.79
C ARG A 41 -8.89 2.54 11.15
N ASN A 42 -9.66 3.50 11.68
CA ASN A 42 -9.66 4.86 11.16
C ASN A 42 -8.29 5.56 11.32
N ALA A 43 -7.61 5.35 12.46
CA ALA A 43 -6.28 5.89 12.69
C ALA A 43 -5.25 5.31 11.70
N GLN A 44 -5.31 4.00 11.41
CA GLN A 44 -4.47 3.39 10.37
C GLN A 44 -4.74 3.98 8.98
N MET A 45 -6.02 4.16 8.62
CA MET A 45 -6.40 4.77 7.35
C MET A 45 -5.91 6.21 7.23
N ALA A 46 -6.07 7.02 8.29
CA ALA A 46 -5.59 8.39 8.33
C ALA A 46 -4.06 8.47 8.23
N SER A 47 -3.35 7.56 8.91
CA SER A 47 -1.88 7.47 8.80
C SER A 47 -1.44 7.15 7.36
N ARG A 48 -2.07 6.15 6.72
CA ARG A 48 -1.79 5.81 5.31
C ARG A 48 -2.07 6.97 4.36
N ALA A 49 -3.22 7.63 4.50
CA ALA A 49 -3.59 8.79 3.69
C ALA A 49 -2.63 9.97 3.90
N SER A 50 -2.14 10.18 5.13
CA SER A 50 -1.13 11.20 5.42
C SER A 50 0.19 10.91 4.68
N VAL A 51 0.68 9.66 4.73
CA VAL A 51 1.89 9.25 4.01
C VAL A 51 1.72 9.41 2.51
N GLU A 52 0.58 9.00 1.96
CA GLU A 52 0.25 9.17 0.53
C GLU A 52 0.28 10.64 0.12
N LEU A 53 -0.39 11.52 0.87
CA LEU A 53 -0.41 12.96 0.62
C LEU A 53 1.00 13.57 0.64
N HIS A 54 1.81 13.26 1.66
CA HIS A 54 3.16 13.80 1.77
C HIS A 54 4.08 13.27 0.67
N THR A 55 3.88 12.03 0.23
CA THR A 55 4.57 11.46 -0.93
C THR A 55 4.25 12.26 -2.19
N LEU A 56 2.98 12.57 -2.44
CA LEU A 56 2.59 13.40 -3.59
C LEU A 56 3.19 14.80 -3.51
N ILE A 57 3.17 15.45 -2.34
CA ILE A 57 3.79 16.76 -2.15
C ILE A 57 5.29 16.71 -2.45
N TYR A 58 5.98 15.68 -1.99
CA TYR A 58 7.42 15.51 -2.20
C TYR A 58 7.80 15.37 -3.69
N PHE A 59 7.06 14.55 -4.44
CA PHE A 59 7.32 14.32 -5.86
C PHE A 59 6.72 15.37 -6.80
N ARG A 60 5.84 16.25 -6.31
CA ARG A 60 5.13 17.27 -7.13
C ARG A 60 6.07 18.15 -7.95
N THR A 61 7.23 18.50 -7.40
CA THR A 61 8.23 19.35 -8.08
C THR A 61 9.53 18.59 -8.37
N ARG A 62 9.50 17.25 -8.27
CA ARG A 62 10.70 16.39 -8.32
C ARG A 62 10.41 15.10 -9.09
N PRO A 63 10.21 15.17 -10.42
CA PRO A 63 10.24 13.96 -11.23
C PRO A 63 11.62 13.30 -11.08
N VAL A 64 11.66 11.98 -10.96
CA VAL A 64 12.92 11.26 -10.72
C VAL A 64 12.94 9.91 -11.43
N ASP A 65 14.10 9.60 -12.01
CA ASP A 65 14.40 8.26 -12.52
C ASP A 65 15.08 7.46 -11.41
N THR A 66 14.59 6.25 -11.17
CA THR A 66 15.14 5.38 -10.14
C THR A 66 15.03 3.92 -10.53
N GLU A 67 15.89 3.10 -9.96
CA GLU A 67 15.79 1.66 -10.04
C GLU A 67 14.63 1.18 -9.17
N ALA A 68 13.84 0.24 -9.70
CA ALA A 68 12.78 -0.46 -9.00
C ALA A 68 12.86 -1.95 -9.29
N ARG A 69 12.29 -2.76 -8.40
CA ARG A 69 12.32 -4.22 -8.52
C ARG A 69 10.93 -4.77 -8.73
N ILE A 70 10.76 -5.65 -9.72
CA ILE A 70 9.48 -6.29 -10.00
C ILE A 70 9.13 -7.25 -8.85
N VAL A 71 8.00 -7.01 -8.18
CA VAL A 71 7.51 -7.84 -7.07
C VAL A 71 6.48 -8.85 -7.57
N LYS A 72 5.63 -8.44 -8.52
CA LYS A 72 4.54 -9.27 -9.01
C LYS A 72 4.17 -8.91 -10.43
N ILE A 73 3.90 -9.91 -11.27
CA ILE A 73 3.40 -9.70 -12.62
C ILE A 73 1.88 -9.83 -12.67
N LYS A 74 1.24 -9.01 -13.51
CA LYS A 74 -0.20 -8.99 -13.77
C LYS A 74 -0.47 -9.01 -15.29
N ALA A 75 -1.71 -9.32 -15.67
CA ALA A 75 -2.13 -9.37 -17.08
C ALA A 75 -1.85 -8.09 -17.89
N ASN A 76 -1.86 -6.92 -17.25
CA ASN A 76 -1.70 -5.60 -17.89
C ASN A 76 -0.40 -4.87 -17.51
N GLY A 77 0.54 -5.54 -16.85
CA GLY A 77 1.78 -4.94 -16.38
C GLY A 77 2.36 -5.63 -15.16
N PHE A 78 3.01 -4.88 -14.28
CA PHE A 78 3.63 -5.45 -13.08
C PHE A 78 3.64 -4.46 -11.92
N ILE A 79 3.70 -4.98 -10.69
CA ILE A 79 3.91 -4.21 -9.47
C ILE A 79 5.42 -4.15 -9.23
N VAL A 80 5.94 -2.93 -9.06
CA VAL A 80 7.33 -2.69 -8.68
C VAL A 80 7.42 -2.16 -7.26
N PHE A 81 8.53 -2.46 -6.59
CA PHE A 81 8.97 -1.85 -5.35
C PHE A 81 10.17 -0.96 -5.62
N VAL A 82 10.13 0.27 -5.10
CA VAL A 82 11.18 1.28 -5.24
C VAL A 82 11.94 1.38 -3.91
N PRO A 83 13.10 0.71 -3.75
CA PRO A 83 13.75 0.60 -2.45
C PRO A 83 14.18 1.95 -1.85
N LYS A 84 14.59 2.89 -2.72
CA LYS A 84 15.05 4.23 -2.32
C LYS A 84 14.00 5.03 -1.53
N PHE A 85 12.72 4.83 -1.82
CA PHE A 85 11.61 5.57 -1.22
C PHE A 85 10.65 4.68 -0.42
N GLY A 86 10.81 3.35 -0.48
CA GLY A 86 9.90 2.41 0.17
C GLY A 86 8.49 2.40 -0.44
N ILE A 87 8.37 2.70 -1.73
CA ILE A 87 7.08 2.85 -2.43
C ILE A 87 6.83 1.63 -3.32
N GLU A 88 5.62 1.10 -3.27
CA GLU A 88 5.13 0.10 -4.22
C GLU A 88 4.10 0.71 -5.17
N GLY A 89 4.14 0.33 -6.44
CA GLY A 89 3.14 0.79 -7.37
C GLY A 89 3.07 -0.02 -8.66
N PRO A 90 1.92 0.05 -9.37
CA PRO A 90 1.75 -0.63 -10.64
C PRO A 90 2.42 0.16 -11.77
N ILE A 91 3.09 -0.56 -12.66
CA ILE A 91 3.50 -0.09 -13.98
C ILE A 91 2.63 -0.80 -15.01
N TYR A 92 1.97 -0.01 -15.85
CA TYR A 92 1.14 -0.51 -16.92
C TYR A 92 1.94 -0.59 -18.21
N LEU A 93 1.98 -1.77 -18.83
CA LEU A 93 2.70 -2.01 -20.09
C LEU A 93 1.86 -1.66 -21.33
N THR A 94 0.56 -1.45 -21.14
CA THR A 94 -0.40 -1.12 -22.19
C THR A 94 -1.01 0.25 -21.89
N ALA A 95 -1.02 1.16 -22.87
CA ALA A 95 -1.72 2.43 -22.75
C ALA A 95 -3.25 2.21 -22.69
N LYS A 96 -3.97 3.07 -21.96
CA LYS A 96 -5.43 3.08 -21.95
C LYS A 96 -5.95 3.44 -23.34
N GLY A 97 -6.26 2.43 -24.16
CA GLY A 97 -6.89 2.59 -25.47
C GLY A 97 -6.23 1.82 -26.61
N ASP A 98 -4.97 1.38 -26.44
CA ASP A 98 -4.28 0.58 -27.46
C ASP A 98 -4.43 -0.91 -27.15
N LYS A 99 -5.20 -1.62 -27.99
CA LYS A 99 -5.13 -3.09 -28.11
C LYS A 99 -3.88 -3.48 -28.93
N GLY A 100 -2.71 -2.96 -28.53
CA GLY A 100 -1.60 -2.76 -29.47
C GLY A 100 -0.19 -2.97 -28.91
N ALA A 101 -0.02 -3.91 -27.98
CA ALA A 101 1.25 -4.58 -27.77
C ALA A 101 0.93 -5.93 -27.13
N ASP A 102 1.06 -7.02 -27.90
CA ASP A 102 0.74 -8.39 -27.49
C ASP A 102 1.67 -8.90 -26.37
N TRP A 103 1.74 -8.23 -25.21
CA TRP A 103 2.49 -8.73 -24.08
C TRP A 103 1.93 -10.08 -23.65
N VAL A 104 2.72 -11.12 -23.86
CA VAL A 104 2.38 -12.48 -23.44
C VAL A 104 2.80 -12.61 -21.98
N VAL A 105 1.82 -12.80 -21.11
CA VAL A 105 2.03 -13.02 -19.68
C VAL A 105 2.03 -14.52 -19.43
N ASP A 106 3.17 -15.03 -18.98
CA ASP A 106 3.30 -16.36 -18.42
C ASP A 106 3.10 -16.25 -16.90
N GLU A 107 1.88 -16.53 -16.44
CA GLU A 107 1.53 -16.48 -15.02
C GLU A 107 2.26 -17.54 -14.20
N VAL A 108 2.57 -18.70 -14.81
CA VAL A 108 3.22 -19.84 -14.15
C VAL A 108 4.68 -19.50 -13.85
N HIS A 109 5.38 -18.92 -14.82
CA HIS A 109 6.78 -18.53 -14.66
C HIS A 109 6.96 -17.10 -14.14
N GLN A 110 5.87 -16.37 -13.88
CA GLN A 110 5.89 -14.94 -13.53
C GLN A 110 6.84 -14.18 -14.47
N LYS A 111 6.51 -14.21 -15.76
CA LYS A 111 7.30 -13.58 -16.82
C LYS A 111 6.38 -12.88 -17.82
N VAL A 112 6.77 -11.70 -18.26
CA VAL A 112 6.11 -10.98 -19.36
C VAL A 112 7.08 -10.84 -20.51
N THR A 113 6.67 -11.24 -21.71
CA THR A 113 7.47 -11.16 -22.94
C THR A 113 6.71 -10.39 -24.01
N LYS A 114 7.42 -9.55 -24.77
CA LYS A 114 6.85 -8.88 -25.94
C LYS A 114 7.22 -9.67 -27.21
N PRO A 115 6.26 -10.33 -27.89
CA PRO A 115 6.51 -11.09 -29.11
C PRO A 115 7.04 -10.16 -30.20
N GLY A 116 8.02 -10.64 -30.96
CA GLY A 116 8.74 -9.84 -31.96
C GLY A 116 9.91 -9.01 -31.40
N THR A 117 10.14 -9.00 -30.08
CA THR A 117 11.32 -8.40 -29.46
C THR A 117 11.96 -9.36 -28.47
N ASN A 118 13.26 -9.21 -28.20
CA ASN A 118 13.96 -10.02 -27.18
C ASN A 118 13.78 -9.43 -25.75
N ILE A 119 12.73 -8.64 -25.53
CA ILE A 119 12.47 -7.95 -24.26
C ILE A 119 11.58 -8.84 -23.39
N SER A 120 12.08 -9.17 -22.20
CA SER A 120 11.34 -9.92 -21.20
C SER A 120 11.57 -9.39 -19.79
N TYR A 121 10.52 -9.38 -18.99
CA TYR A 121 10.53 -8.98 -17.59
C TYR A 121 10.12 -10.16 -16.71
N ALA A 122 10.89 -10.42 -15.65
CA ALA A 122 10.59 -11.46 -14.67
C ALA A 122 10.51 -10.87 -13.26
N VAL A 123 9.86 -11.59 -12.34
CA VAL A 123 9.85 -11.23 -10.91
C VAL A 123 11.28 -11.17 -10.36
N LEU A 124 11.52 -10.24 -9.43
CA LEU A 124 12.82 -9.87 -8.84
C LEU A 124 13.82 -9.18 -9.77
N GLN A 125 13.48 -8.98 -11.05
CA GLN A 125 14.32 -8.22 -11.96
C GLN A 125 14.30 -6.72 -11.61
N SER A 126 15.46 -6.09 -11.70
CA SER A 126 15.61 -4.64 -11.62
C SER A 126 15.23 -3.98 -12.94
N VAL A 127 14.47 -2.89 -12.85
CA VAL A 127 14.03 -2.07 -13.98
C VAL A 127 14.22 -0.60 -13.66
N MET A 128 14.55 0.20 -14.68
CA MET A 128 14.59 1.65 -14.55
C MET A 128 13.20 2.21 -14.78
N ILE A 129 12.77 3.07 -13.86
CA ILE A 129 11.43 3.66 -13.88
C ILE A 129 11.52 5.17 -13.74
N HIS A 130 10.56 5.86 -14.35
CA HIS A 130 10.32 7.27 -14.15
C HIS A 130 9.15 7.45 -13.19
N MET A 131 9.32 8.31 -12.19
CA MET A 131 8.29 8.63 -11.20
C MET A 131 7.91 10.10 -11.31
N GLU A 132 6.61 10.36 -11.50
CA GLU A 132 6.07 11.72 -11.59
C GLU A 132 4.67 11.81 -10.96
N VAL A 133 4.28 13.01 -10.53
CA VAL A 133 2.93 13.28 -10.04
C VAL A 133 2.08 13.79 -11.18
N VAL A 134 0.97 13.11 -11.45
CA VAL A 134 0.01 13.46 -12.49
C VAL A 134 -1.37 13.67 -11.89
N GLU A 135 -2.16 14.55 -12.50
CA GLU A 135 -3.55 14.83 -12.10
C GLU A 135 -4.52 14.32 -13.18
N PRO A 136 -4.89 13.03 -13.19
CA PRO A 136 -5.81 12.47 -14.18
C PRO A 136 -7.26 12.94 -14.02
N GLN A 137 -7.62 13.42 -12.83
CA GLN A 137 -8.92 14.01 -12.50
C GLN A 137 -8.69 15.25 -11.64
N PRO A 138 -9.56 16.27 -11.73
CA PRO A 138 -9.47 17.45 -10.87
C PRO A 138 -9.40 17.04 -9.39
N HIS A 139 -8.44 17.62 -8.68
CA HIS A 139 -8.22 17.40 -7.24
C HIS A 139 -7.90 15.94 -6.83
N ARG A 140 -7.45 15.11 -7.77
CA ARG A 140 -6.96 13.74 -7.47
C ARG A 140 -5.57 13.52 -8.07
N PRO A 141 -4.53 14.17 -7.51
CA PRO A 141 -3.16 13.87 -7.86
C PRO A 141 -2.83 12.41 -7.50
N LYS A 142 -2.07 11.75 -8.37
CA LYS A 142 -1.54 10.40 -8.13
C LYS A 142 -0.07 10.35 -8.52
N LEU A 143 0.69 9.51 -7.85
CA LEU A 143 2.04 9.17 -8.25
C LEU A 143 1.94 8.12 -9.37
N GLN A 144 2.44 8.46 -10.55
CA GLN A 144 2.49 7.56 -11.69
C GLN A 144 3.92 7.06 -11.86
N LEU A 145 4.05 5.74 -12.04
CA LEU A 145 5.30 5.07 -12.35
C LEU A 145 5.22 4.58 -13.80
N THR A 146 6.22 4.92 -14.59
CA THR A 146 6.36 4.50 -15.99
C THR A 146 7.69 3.81 -16.19
N LEU A 147 7.70 2.82 -17.08
CA LEU A 147 8.92 2.13 -17.49
C LEU A 147 9.70 3.01 -18.47
N ILE A 148 11.03 3.03 -18.33
CA ILE A 148 11.97 3.71 -19.25
C ILE A 148 12.47 2.73 -20.30
#